data_AF-A0A7J8IFL4-F1
#
_entry.id   AF-A0A7J8IFL4-F1
#
_cell.length_a   1.000
_cell.length_b   1.000
_cell.length_c   1.000
_cell.angle_alpha   90.00
_cell.angle_beta   90.00
_cell.angle_gamma   90.00
#
_symmetry.space_group_name_H-M   'P 1'
#
loop_
_entity.id
_entity.type
_entity.pdbx_description
1 polymer ?
#
loop_
_entity_poly.entity_id
_entity_poly.type
_entity_poly.pdbx_seq_one_letter_code
_entity_poly.pdbx_strand_id
1 'polypeptide(L)'
;MSGVFSFVNTLSNSLGPGTVGIHGDSPQFFLNSAFMTLVIMLLHMFWGIVFFDGCEKKKWYVLLVVLLTHLLVSALTFISPHYGINLVSAYMIMVFMGIWAFFVAGGSYRNLKLCLLCQDEDFLLFNQRSR
;
A
#
# COMPACT_ATOMS: atom_id res chain seq x y z
N MET A 1 -9.93 6.14 -5.65
CA MET A 1 -11.30 5.63 -5.94
C MET A 1 -11.42 4.11 -5.85
N SER A 2 -10.41 3.33 -6.24
CA SER A 2 -10.44 1.86 -6.25
C SER A 2 -10.94 1.21 -4.95
N GLY A 3 -10.48 1.67 -3.78
CA GLY A 3 -10.91 1.11 -2.49
C GLY A 3 -12.41 1.27 -2.20
N VAL A 4 -12.99 2.43 -2.53
CA VAL A 4 -14.43 2.69 -2.33
C VAL A 4 -15.26 1.76 -3.22
N PHE A 5 -14.92 1.65 -4.50
CA PHE A 5 -15.59 0.73 -5.42
C PHE A 5 -15.48 -0.75 -5.00
N SER A 6 -14.34 -1.14 -4.42
CA SER A 6 -14.09 -2.53 -4.04
C SER A 6 -14.80 -2.96 -2.77
N PHE A 7 -15.09 -2.05 -1.84
CA PHE A 7 -15.50 -2.43 -0.48
C PHE A 7 -16.84 -1.86 -0.03
N VAL A 8 -17.36 -0.77 -0.62
CA VAL A 8 -18.58 -0.11 -0.11
C VAL A 8 -19.79 -1.04 -0.05
N ASN A 9 -19.98 -1.88 -1.07
CA ASN A 9 -21.08 -2.83 -1.13
C ASN A 9 -20.91 -3.96 -0.10
N THR A 10 -19.69 -4.48 0.01
CA THR A 10 -19.34 -5.52 1.00
C THR A 10 -19.47 -5.00 2.43
N LEU A 11 -19.08 -3.75 2.68
CA LEU A 11 -19.22 -3.08 3.96
C LEU A 11 -20.69 -2.93 4.34
N SER A 12 -21.54 -2.52 3.39
CA SER A 12 -22.98 -2.46 3.61
C SER A 12 -23.56 -3.82 4.03
N ASN A 13 -23.09 -4.91 3.44
CA ASN A 13 -23.53 -6.27 3.79
C ASN A 13 -23.08 -6.71 5.18
N SER A 14 -21.95 -6.19 5.70
CA SER A 14 -21.46 -6.51 7.05
C SER A 14 -22.22 -5.84 8.20
N LEU A 15 -23.14 -4.91 7.91
CA LEU A 15 -23.95 -4.24 8.94
C LEU A 15 -25.07 -5.12 9.50
N GLY A 16 -25.43 -6.19 8.78
CA GLY A 16 -26.39 -7.18 9.26
C GLY A 16 -25.81 -8.06 10.38
N PRO A 17 -26.67 -8.71 11.18
CA PRO A 17 -26.21 -9.60 12.27
C PRO A 17 -25.62 -10.93 11.76
N GLY A 18 -25.72 -11.22 10.46
CA GLY A 18 -25.20 -12.44 9.84
C GLY A 18 -23.78 -12.29 9.31
N THR A 19 -23.00 -13.37 9.38
CA THR A 19 -21.69 -13.48 8.71
C THR A 19 -21.75 -14.40 7.50
N VAL A 20 -20.76 -14.31 6.62
CA VAL A 20 -20.59 -15.22 5.48
C VAL A 20 -20.26 -16.63 6.01
N GLY A 21 -20.79 -17.68 5.37
CA GLY A 21 -20.45 -19.07 5.73
C GLY A 21 -21.57 -20.10 5.63
N ILE A 22 -22.80 -19.71 5.30
CA ILE A 22 -23.94 -20.66 5.14
C ILE A 22 -23.64 -21.74 4.07
N HIS A 23 -22.84 -21.40 3.05
CA HIS A 23 -22.45 -22.31 1.97
C HIS A 23 -21.03 -22.90 2.15
N GLY A 24 -20.46 -22.85 3.36
CA GLY A 24 -19.12 -23.38 3.65
C GLY A 24 -17.97 -22.40 3.43
N ASP A 25 -18.27 -21.13 3.16
CA ASP A 25 -17.28 -20.05 3.07
C ASP A 25 -16.70 -19.66 4.44
N SER A 26 -15.54 -19.01 4.45
CA SER A 26 -14.91 -18.55 5.70
C SER A 26 -15.69 -17.40 6.34
N PRO A 27 -15.94 -17.44 7.66
CA PRO A 27 -16.56 -16.33 8.40
C PRO A 27 -15.66 -15.09 8.49
N GLN A 28 -14.37 -15.22 8.16
CA GLN A 28 -13.41 -14.10 8.14
C GLN A 28 -13.47 -13.27 6.85
N PHE A 29 -14.40 -13.56 5.94
CA PHE A 29 -14.52 -12.88 4.65
C PHE A 29 -14.48 -11.35 4.77
N PHE A 30 -15.33 -10.76 5.62
CA PHE A 30 -15.40 -9.31 5.79
C PHE A 30 -14.08 -8.69 6.29
N LEU A 31 -13.41 -9.34 7.26
CA LEU A 31 -12.11 -8.90 7.76
C LEU A 31 -11.05 -8.97 6.66
N ASN A 32 -10.99 -10.08 5.92
CA ASN A 32 -10.02 -10.25 4.86
C ASN A 32 -10.25 -9.24 3.72
N SER A 33 -11.50 -8.98 3.35
CA SER A 33 -11.86 -7.94 2.38
C SER A 33 -11.46 -6.54 2.84
N ALA A 34 -11.63 -6.21 4.12
CA ALA A 34 -11.23 -4.92 4.67
C ALA A 34 -9.71 -4.72 4.61
N PHE A 35 -8.93 -5.70 5.07
CA PHE A 35 -7.47 -5.63 5.02
C PHE A 35 -6.92 -5.61 3.59
N MET A 36 -7.47 -6.41 2.68
CA MET A 36 -7.10 -6.34 1.27
C MET A 36 -7.40 -4.96 0.67
N THR A 37 -8.53 -4.35 1.01
CA THR A 37 -8.89 -3.01 0.53
C THR A 37 -7.88 -1.97 1.02
N LEU A 38 -7.48 -2.04 2.30
CA LEU A 38 -6.44 -1.17 2.86
C LEU A 38 -5.11 -1.31 2.10
N VAL A 39 -4.68 -2.54 1.82
CA VAL A 39 -3.46 -2.82 1.06
C VAL A 39 -3.52 -2.20 -0.33
N ILE A 40 -4.62 -2.38 -1.06
CA ILE A 40 -4.80 -1.81 -2.41
C ILE A 40 -4.80 -0.28 -2.37
N MET A 41 -5.39 0.34 -1.36
CA MET A 41 -5.38 1.79 -1.18
C MET A 41 -3.96 2.32 -0.95
N LEU A 42 -3.21 1.72 -0.03
CA LEU A 42 -1.83 2.13 0.26
C LEU A 42 -0.90 1.89 -0.93
N LEU A 43 -1.03 0.75 -1.60
CA LEU A 43 -0.28 0.46 -2.83
C LEU A 43 -0.54 1.49 -3.93
N HIS A 44 -1.78 1.90 -4.17
CA HIS A 44 -2.08 2.96 -5.15
C HIS A 44 -1.41 4.29 -4.80
N MET A 45 -1.33 4.63 -3.52
CA MET A 45 -0.61 5.82 -3.07
C MET A 45 0.89 5.70 -3.38
N PHE A 46 1.53 4.58 -3.00
CA PHE A 46 2.96 4.38 -3.22
C PHE A 46 3.33 4.25 -4.70
N TRP A 47 2.53 3.53 -5.49
CA TRP A 47 2.67 3.47 -6.94
C TRP A 47 2.57 4.85 -7.57
N GLY A 48 1.66 5.70 -7.10
CA GLY A 48 1.58 7.09 -7.56
C GLY A 48 2.88 7.84 -7.36
N ILE A 49 3.44 7.82 -6.14
CA ILE A 49 4.71 8.49 -5.80
C ILE A 49 5.85 7.99 -6.71
N VAL A 50 6.02 6.67 -6.82
CA VAL A 50 7.09 6.05 -7.61
C VAL A 50 6.91 6.29 -9.12
N PHE A 51 5.65 6.29 -9.59
CA PHE A 51 5.32 6.57 -10.99
C PHE A 51 5.70 8.00 -11.38
N PHE A 52 5.31 9.00 -10.58
CA PHE A 52 5.64 10.39 -10.85
C PHE A 52 7.16 10.63 -10.85
N ASP A 53 7.89 10.05 -9.89
CA ASP A 53 9.37 10.12 -9.88
C ASP A 53 10.00 9.48 -11.12
N GLY A 54 9.46 8.33 -11.55
CA GLY A 54 9.89 7.66 -12.78
C GLY A 54 9.68 8.52 -14.02
N CYS A 55 8.54 9.21 -14.12
CA CYS A 55 8.25 10.16 -15.20
C CYS A 55 9.21 11.36 -15.18
N GLU A 56 9.41 11.99 -14.02
CA GLU A 56 10.30 13.16 -13.88
C GLU A 56 11.74 12.83 -14.26
N LYS A 57 12.26 11.69 -13.77
CA LYS A 57 13.64 11.25 -14.04
C LYS A 57 13.80 10.51 -15.38
N LYS A 58 12.73 10.42 -16.19
CA LYS A 58 12.68 9.69 -17.48
C LYS A 58 13.15 8.23 -17.37
N LYS A 59 12.89 7.59 -16.23
CA LYS A 59 13.27 6.20 -15.93
C LYS A 59 12.13 5.25 -16.31
N TRP A 60 12.00 4.93 -17.59
CA TRP A 60 10.92 4.09 -18.14
C TRP A 60 10.80 2.71 -17.49
N TYR A 61 11.91 2.13 -17.03
CA TYR A 61 11.89 0.84 -16.33
C TYR A 61 11.09 0.90 -15.02
N VAL A 62 11.05 2.04 -14.33
CA VAL A 62 10.27 2.23 -13.09
C VAL A 62 8.78 2.14 -13.37
N LEU A 63 8.33 2.73 -14.48
CA LEU A 63 6.93 2.69 -14.91
C LEU A 63 6.49 1.25 -15.23
N LEU A 64 7.37 0.49 -15.89
CA LEU A 64 7.12 -0.92 -16.16
C LEU A 64 7.03 -1.75 -14.87
N VAL A 65 7.88 -1.48 -13.88
CA VAL A 65 7.79 -2.15 -12.55
C VAL A 65 6.49 -1.80 -11.83
N VAL A 66 6.05 -0.54 -11.85
CA VAL A 66 4.76 -0.13 -11.26
C VAL A 66 3.60 -0.87 -11.92
N LEU A 67 3.59 -0.95 -13.25
CA LEU A 67 2.57 -1.68 -14.00
C LEU A 67 2.58 -3.18 -13.66
N LEU A 68 3.75 -3.81 -13.67
CA LEU A 68 3.88 -5.24 -13.35
C LEU A 68 3.47 -5.56 -11.92
N THR A 69 3.85 -4.73 -10.95
CA THR A 69 3.46 -4.93 -9.55
C THR A 69 1.96 -4.72 -9.34
N HIS A 70 1.34 -3.80 -10.07
CA HIS A 70 -0.12 -3.63 -10.08
C HIS A 70 -0.84 -4.87 -10.63
N LEU A 71 -0.39 -5.39 -11.77
CA LEU A 71 -0.92 -6.62 -12.36
C LEU A 71 -0.70 -7.82 -11.44
N LEU A 72 0.48 -7.94 -10.82
CA LEU A 72 0.82 -9.03 -9.92
C LEU A 72 -0.11 -9.07 -8.70
N VAL A 73 -0.33 -7.93 -8.04
CA VAL A 73 -1.22 -7.85 -6.88
C VAL A 73 -2.67 -8.14 -7.29
N SER A 74 -3.10 -7.67 -8.47
CA SER A 74 -4.41 -8.01 -9.02
C SER A 74 -4.52 -9.52 -9.31
N ALA A 75 -3.49 -10.13 -9.89
CA ALA A 75 -3.45 -11.56 -10.16
C ALA A 75 -3.50 -12.40 -8.88
N LEU A 76 -2.81 -11.95 -7.83
CA LEU A 76 -2.80 -12.58 -6.52
C LEU A 76 -4.20 -12.64 -5.90
N THR A 77 -5.05 -11.63 -6.15
CA THR A 77 -6.44 -11.64 -5.68
C THR A 77 -7.33 -12.68 -6.36
N PHE A 78 -6.95 -13.23 -7.52
CA PHE A 78 -7.70 -14.31 -8.17
C PHE A 78 -7.45 -15.70 -7.55
N ILE A 79 -6.43 -15.88 -6.72
CA ILE A 79 -6.06 -17.18 -6.14
C ILE A 79 -6.95 -17.47 -4.91
N SER A 80 -8.23 -17.69 -5.14
CA SER A 80 -9.31 -17.58 -4.14
C SER A 80 -9.25 -18.50 -2.90
N PRO A 81 -8.82 -19.77 -2.92
CA PRO A 81 -8.99 -20.64 -1.74
C PRO A 81 -7.97 -20.38 -0.60
N HIS A 82 -6.90 -19.62 -0.83
CA HIS A 82 -5.84 -19.39 0.15
C HIS A 82 -5.75 -17.92 0.60
N TYR A 83 -6.84 -17.42 1.19
CA TYR A 83 -6.95 -16.04 1.69
C TYR A 83 -5.74 -15.56 2.51
N GLY A 84 -5.21 -16.40 3.41
CA GLY A 84 -4.06 -16.05 4.24
C GLY A 84 -2.77 -15.82 3.46
N ILE A 85 -2.47 -16.67 2.47
CA ILE A 85 -1.24 -16.57 1.66
C ILE A 85 -1.28 -15.30 0.79
N ASN A 86 -2.43 -15.02 0.19
CA ASN A 86 -2.62 -13.83 -0.64
C ASN A 86 -2.52 -12.56 0.18
N LEU A 87 -3.14 -12.53 1.36
CA LEU A 87 -3.09 -11.38 2.25
C LEU A 87 -1.65 -11.08 2.67
N VAL A 88 -0.93 -12.09 3.17
CA VAL A 88 0.48 -11.93 3.59
C VAL A 88 1.34 -11.46 2.42
N SER A 89 1.20 -12.09 1.25
CA SER A 89 2.00 -11.73 0.07
C SER A 89 1.70 -10.31 -0.41
N ALA A 90 0.44 -9.87 -0.38
CA ALA A 90 0.06 -8.50 -0.73
C ALA A 90 0.62 -7.46 0.26
N TYR A 91 0.61 -7.77 1.56
CA TYR A 91 1.22 -6.93 2.60
C TYR A 91 2.74 -6.82 2.43
N MET A 92 3.42 -7.92 2.08
CA MET A 92 4.86 -7.88 1.81
C MET A 92 5.16 -6.95 0.63
N ILE A 93 4.42 -7.06 -0.48
CA ILE A 93 4.56 -6.17 -1.65
C ILE A 93 4.31 -4.71 -1.26
N MET A 94 3.27 -4.45 -0.45
CA MET A 94 2.96 -3.11 0.05
C MET A 94 4.10 -2.51 0.88
N VAL A 95 4.70 -3.28 1.80
CA VAL A 95 5.83 -2.82 2.61
C VAL A 95 7.04 -2.49 1.72
N PHE A 96 7.39 -3.37 0.78
CA PHE A 96 8.52 -3.10 -0.13
C PHE A 96 8.28 -1.85 -1.00
N MET A 97 7.07 -1.70 -1.55
CA MET A 97 6.72 -0.54 -2.36
C MET A 97 6.68 0.74 -1.50
N GLY A 98 6.23 0.67 -0.25
CA GLY A 98 6.22 1.78 0.70
C GLY A 98 7.64 2.23 1.09
N ILE A 99 8.55 1.28 1.33
CA ILE A 99 9.97 1.58 1.59
C ILE A 99 10.58 2.29 0.38
N TRP A 100 10.32 1.80 -0.83
CA TRP A 100 10.79 2.46 -2.05
C TRP A 100 10.21 3.88 -2.17
N ALA A 101 8.89 4.03 -2.05
CA ALA A 101 8.24 5.34 -2.10
C ALA A 101 8.82 6.33 -1.07
N PHE A 102 9.14 5.87 0.14
CA PHE A 102 9.78 6.68 1.17
C PHE A 102 11.14 7.23 0.71
N PHE A 103 12.02 6.38 0.15
CA PHE A 103 13.31 6.83 -0.37
C PHE A 103 13.17 7.75 -1.59
N VAL A 104 12.22 7.46 -2.46
CA VAL A 104 11.92 8.29 -3.64
C VAL A 104 11.46 9.69 -3.22
N ALA A 105 10.66 9.80 -2.17
CA ALA A 105 10.21 11.07 -1.61
C ALA A 105 11.29 11.84 -0.81
N GLY A 106 12.54 11.36 -0.79
CA GLY A 106 13.66 12.00 -0.09
C GLY A 106 13.84 11.55 1.37
N GLY A 107 13.14 10.48 1.78
CA GLY A 107 13.33 9.85 3.08
C GLY A 107 14.71 9.19 3.23
N SER A 108 15.22 9.15 4.46
CA SER A 108 16.48 8.49 4.82
C SER A 108 16.43 8.03 6.27
N TYR A 109 17.25 7.03 6.63
CA TYR A 109 17.41 6.58 8.02
C TYR A 109 17.77 7.71 8.98
N ARG A 110 18.54 8.70 8.50
CA ARG A 110 18.88 9.89 9.29
C ARG A 110 17.64 10.72 9.62
N ASN A 111 16.76 10.95 8.64
CA ASN A 111 15.51 11.69 8.83
C ASN A 111 14.57 10.94 9.79
N LEU A 112 14.51 9.61 9.67
CA LEU A 112 13.71 8.78 10.58
C LEU A 112 14.23 8.87 12.03
N LYS A 113 15.56 8.79 12.21
CA LYS A 113 16.20 8.91 13.52
C LYS A 113 16.00 10.30 14.14
N LEU A 114 16.13 11.37 13.35
CA LEU A 114 15.89 12.75 13.77
C LEU A 114 14.43 12.94 14.24
N CYS A 115 13.47 12.43 13.47
CA CYS A 115 12.05 12.48 13.81
C CYS A 115 11.74 11.71 15.10
N LEU A 116 12.25 10.48 15.25
CA LEU A 116 12.04 9.66 16.46
C LEU A 116 12.70 10.25 17.71
N LEU A 117 13.83 10.95 17.56
CA LEU A 117 14.54 11.62 18.66
C LEU A 117 14.04 13.05 18.91
N CYS A 118 13.08 13.55 18.13
CA CYS A 118 12.57 14.92 18.20
C CYS A 118 13.70 15.99 18.17
N GLN A 119 14.79 15.72 17.45
CA GLN A 119 15.93 16.64 17.28
C GLN A 119 15.70 17.60 16.10
N ASP A 120 14.48 18.10 15.94
CA ASP A 120 14.04 18.85 14.75
C ASP A 120 14.66 20.26 14.68
N GLU A 121 15.14 20.80 15.79
CA GLU A 121 15.79 22.13 15.90
C GLU A 121 16.98 22.30 14.93
N ASP A 122 17.75 21.22 14.67
CA ASP A 122 18.92 21.28 13.78
C ASP A 122 18.56 21.16 12.29
N PHE A 123 17.37 20.67 11.95
CA PHE A 123 16.97 20.44 10.55
C PHE A 123 16.60 21.76 9.85
N LEU A 124 15.94 22.67 10.56
CA LEU A 124 15.64 24.02 10.07
C LEU A 124 16.94 24.83 9.86
N LEU A 125 17.91 24.69 10.76
CA LEU A 125 19.21 25.39 10.67
C LEU A 125 20.10 24.85 9.55
N PHE A 126 20.09 23.54 9.29
CA PHE A 126 20.89 22.95 8.20
C PHE A 126 20.37 23.35 6.81
N ASN A 127 19.03 23.43 6.64
CA ASN A 127 18.43 23.81 5.36
C ASN A 127 18.57 25.31 5.06
N GLN A 128 18.70 26.18 6.09
CA GLN A 128 19.03 27.59 5.88
C GLN A 128 20.50 27.83 5.51
N ARG A 129 21.43 26.93 5.87
CA ARG A 129 22.87 27.10 5.59
C ARG A 129 23.30 26.59 4.21
N SER A 130 22.42 25.83 3.54
CA SER A 130 22.68 25.22 2.22
C SER A 130 22.11 26.02 1.04
N ARG A 131 21.57 27.22 1.28
CA ARG A 131 21.19 28.20 0.25
C ARG A 131 22.14 29.38 0.31
#